data_AF-A0A7K5UTF6-F1
#
_entry.id   AF-A0A7K5UTF6-F1
#
_cell.length_a   1.000
_cell.length_b   1.000
_cell.length_c   1.000
_cell.angle_alpha   90.00
_cell.angle_beta   90.00
_cell.angle_gamma   90.00
#
_symmetry.space_group_name_H-M   'P 1'
#
loop_
_entity.id
_entity.type
_entity.pdbx_description
1 polymer ?
#
loop_
_entity_poly.entity_id
_entity_poly.type
_entity_poly.pdbx_seq_one_letter_code
_entity_poly.pdbx_strand_id
1 'polypeptide(L)'
;FIQAKGYPSSTNVEVINDGAESAMFKQLFQRWTEKNETQGLGKVYTTGKIAKVEQVKFDTTQLHARPELAAEQRMVDDASGEIEVWRIEDLQMQPVNPKTYGQFYGGDCYLVLYTYLRSGRPHYVLYMWQGRHASVDEITACALNAIELDKKYGDEAVQV
;
A
#
# COMPACT_ATOMS: atom_id res chain seq x y z
N PHE A 1 -12.36 -33.50 -19.09
CA PHE A 1 -11.23 -33.11 -18.23
C PHE A 1 -11.44 -33.55 -16.78
N ILE A 2 -12.52 -33.11 -16.11
CA ILE A 2 -12.84 -33.46 -14.71
C ILE A 2 -12.73 -34.95 -14.40
N GLN A 3 -13.48 -35.81 -15.12
CA GLN A 3 -13.43 -37.25 -14.94
C GLN A 3 -12.06 -37.87 -15.27
N ALA A 4 -11.42 -37.41 -16.35
CA ALA A 4 -10.13 -37.92 -16.81
C ALA A 4 -8.96 -37.60 -15.86
N LYS A 5 -9.08 -36.52 -15.08
CA LYS A 5 -8.11 -36.13 -14.04
C LYS A 5 -8.51 -36.61 -12.64
N GLY A 6 -9.63 -37.32 -12.51
CA GLY A 6 -10.12 -37.83 -11.23
C GLY A 6 -10.60 -36.75 -10.25
N TYR A 7 -10.99 -35.57 -10.75
CA TYR A 7 -11.53 -34.51 -9.89
C TYR A 7 -12.97 -34.80 -9.46
N PRO A 8 -13.41 -34.30 -8.29
CA PRO A 8 -14.79 -34.45 -7.83
C PRO A 8 -15.83 -33.90 -8.82
N SER A 9 -17.04 -34.48 -8.82
CA SER A 9 -18.14 -33.99 -9.66
C SER A 9 -18.67 -32.61 -9.25
N SER A 10 -18.36 -32.16 -8.04
CA SER A 10 -18.70 -30.81 -7.53
C SER A 10 -17.66 -29.74 -7.89
N THR A 11 -16.64 -30.07 -8.69
CA THR A 11 -15.63 -29.10 -9.10
C THR A 11 -16.26 -28.02 -9.98
N ASN A 12 -16.08 -26.75 -9.60
CA ASN A 12 -16.54 -25.60 -10.37
C ASN A 12 -15.82 -25.55 -11.73
N VAL A 13 -16.58 -25.32 -12.79
CA VAL A 13 -16.06 -25.18 -14.15
C VAL A 13 -16.48 -23.82 -14.67
N GLU A 14 -15.49 -23.04 -15.10
CA GLU A 14 -15.69 -21.74 -15.75
C GLU A 14 -15.16 -21.81 -17.18
N VAL A 15 -15.93 -21.29 -18.13
CA VAL A 15 -15.52 -21.17 -19.54
C VAL A 15 -15.38 -19.69 -19.84
N ILE A 16 -14.21 -19.31 -20.32
CA ILE A 16 -13.82 -17.91 -20.49
C ILE A 16 -13.50 -17.69 -21.96
N ASN A 17 -14.01 -16.58 -22.52
CA ASN A 17 -13.71 -16.15 -23.87
C ASN A 17 -12.49 -15.23 -23.87
N ASP A 18 -11.70 -15.29 -24.95
CA ASP A 18 -10.58 -14.39 -25.19
C ASP A 18 -11.03 -12.92 -25.13
N GLY A 19 -10.37 -12.12 -24.30
CA GLY A 19 -10.67 -10.72 -24.04
C GLY A 19 -11.79 -10.45 -23.02
N ALA A 20 -12.43 -11.49 -22.48
CA ALA A 20 -13.44 -11.39 -21.41
C ALA A 20 -12.97 -12.05 -20.11
N GLU A 21 -11.65 -12.15 -19.91
CA GLU A 21 -11.08 -12.85 -18.77
C GLU A 21 -11.34 -12.11 -17.45
N SER A 22 -11.74 -12.87 -16.44
CA SER A 22 -11.96 -12.35 -15.08
C SER A 22 -10.63 -12.02 -14.40
N ALA A 23 -10.65 -11.10 -13.42
CA ALA A 23 -9.46 -10.78 -12.63
C ALA A 23 -8.85 -12.02 -11.95
N MET A 24 -9.70 -12.94 -11.47
CA MET A 24 -9.25 -14.21 -10.87
C MET A 24 -8.50 -15.09 -11.85
N PHE A 25 -8.95 -15.15 -13.10
CA PHE A 25 -8.23 -15.88 -14.15
C PHE A 25 -6.90 -15.21 -14.49
N LYS A 26 -6.89 -13.88 -14.67
CA LYS A 26 -5.68 -13.11 -15.00
C LYS A 26 -4.60 -13.22 -13.91
N GLN A 27 -4.99 -13.32 -12.63
CA GLN A 27 -4.06 -13.47 -11.50
C GLN A 27 -3.25 -14.78 -11.54
N LEU A 28 -3.70 -15.81 -12.28
CA LEU A 28 -2.98 -17.08 -12.40
C LEU A 28 -1.69 -16.97 -13.24
N PHE A 29 -1.47 -15.82 -13.89
CA PHE A 29 -0.33 -15.58 -14.77
C PHE A 29 0.66 -14.63 -14.11
N GLN A 30 1.96 -14.92 -14.24
CA GLN A 30 3.03 -14.07 -13.68
C GLN A 30 3.01 -12.64 -14.24
N ARG A 31 2.56 -12.48 -15.48
CA ARG A 31 2.34 -11.20 -16.13
C ARG A 31 1.18 -11.34 -17.11
N TRP A 32 0.22 -10.42 -17.03
CA TRP A 32 -0.88 -10.29 -17.98
C TRP A 32 -0.75 -8.95 -18.69
N THR A 33 -0.91 -8.93 -20.01
CA THR A 33 -0.85 -7.70 -20.82
C THR A 33 -1.95 -7.76 -21.86
N GLU A 34 -2.81 -6.76 -21.91
CA GLU A 34 -3.82 -6.67 -22.97
C GLU A 34 -3.21 -6.09 -24.26
N LYS A 35 -3.67 -6.58 -25.41
CA LYS A 35 -3.08 -6.29 -26.74
C LYS A 35 -3.08 -4.80 -27.11
N ASN A 36 -3.86 -3.97 -26.40
CA ASN A 36 -3.96 -2.52 -26.57
C ASN A 36 -3.70 -1.73 -25.26
N GLU A 37 -3.16 -2.37 -24.21
CA GLU A 37 -2.73 -1.65 -23.01
C GLU A 37 -1.39 -0.96 -23.27
N THR A 38 -1.37 0.37 -23.16
CA THR A 38 -0.13 1.14 -23.18
C THR A 38 0.62 0.98 -21.86
N GLN A 39 1.90 0.57 -21.93
CA GLN A 39 2.81 0.65 -20.79
C GLN A 39 3.19 2.12 -20.51
N GLY A 40 2.73 2.68 -19.39
CA GLY A 40 3.19 3.97 -18.84
C GLY A 40 2.09 4.85 -18.23
N LEU A 41 2.49 5.86 -17.44
CA LEU A 41 1.60 6.97 -17.03
C LEU A 41 1.38 7.90 -18.23
N GLY A 42 0.35 7.64 -19.04
CA GLY A 42 0.06 8.45 -20.23
C GLY A 42 -1.26 8.12 -20.90
N LYS A 43 -1.92 9.17 -21.41
CA LYS A 43 -3.28 9.24 -22.01
C LYS A 43 -3.74 7.99 -22.76
N VAL A 44 -4.93 7.50 -22.37
CA VAL A 44 -5.71 6.50 -23.10
C VAL A 44 -6.58 7.19 -24.15
N TYR A 45 -6.47 6.77 -25.41
CA TYR A 45 -7.50 7.02 -26.43
C TYR A 45 -8.21 5.70 -26.71
N THR A 46 -9.34 5.47 -26.06
CA THR A 46 -10.18 4.30 -26.36
C THR A 46 -11.02 4.62 -27.59
N THR A 47 -10.69 4.04 -28.74
CA THR A 47 -11.55 4.06 -29.93
C THR A 47 -12.81 3.25 -29.65
N GLY A 48 -13.89 3.91 -29.19
CA GLY A 48 -15.22 3.29 -29.09
C GLY A 48 -16.20 3.82 -28.05
N LYS A 49 -15.77 4.59 -27.05
CA LYS A 49 -16.68 5.26 -26.09
C LYS A 49 -16.17 6.66 -25.75
N ILE A 50 -16.76 7.67 -26.38
CA ILE A 50 -16.43 9.09 -26.22
C ILE A 50 -17.19 9.67 -25.01
N ALA A 51 -17.08 9.05 -23.84
CA ALA A 51 -17.30 9.81 -22.62
C ALA A 51 -15.96 10.53 -22.36
N LYS A 52 -15.93 11.85 -22.45
CA LYS A 52 -14.83 12.63 -21.89
C LYS A 52 -14.82 12.35 -20.39
N VAL A 53 -14.08 11.35 -19.96
CA VAL A 53 -13.70 11.23 -18.57
C VAL A 53 -12.71 12.35 -18.36
N GLU A 54 -13.19 13.45 -17.77
CA GLU A 54 -12.33 14.54 -17.37
C GLU A 54 -11.33 13.96 -16.37
N GLN A 55 -10.07 13.84 -16.79
CA GLN A 55 -9.00 13.47 -15.88
C GLN A 55 -8.80 14.67 -14.95
N VAL A 56 -9.55 14.67 -13.85
CA VAL A 56 -9.34 15.62 -12.76
C VAL A 56 -7.91 15.39 -12.30
N LYS A 57 -7.06 16.40 -12.52
CA LYS A 57 -5.70 16.37 -11.98
C LYS A 57 -5.82 16.13 -10.49
N PHE A 58 -5.03 15.18 -10.00
CA PHE A 58 -4.99 14.83 -8.60
C PHE A 58 -4.77 16.10 -7.75
N ASP A 59 -5.76 16.43 -6.94
CA ASP A 59 -5.78 17.62 -6.08
C ASP A 59 -5.79 17.14 -4.62
N THR A 60 -4.63 17.21 -3.99
CA THR A 60 -4.41 16.77 -2.60
C THR A 60 -5.31 17.51 -1.61
N THR A 61 -5.71 18.75 -1.93
CA THR A 61 -6.52 19.58 -1.03
C THR A 61 -7.93 19.02 -0.81
N GLN A 62 -8.42 18.18 -1.72
CA GLN A 62 -9.75 17.57 -1.64
C GLN A 62 -9.76 16.19 -0.97
N LEU A 63 -8.59 15.65 -0.60
CA LEU A 63 -8.51 14.27 -0.09
C LEU A 63 -9.30 14.08 1.21
N HIS A 64 -9.24 15.06 2.11
CA HIS A 64 -10.01 15.06 3.35
C HIS A 64 -11.53 15.11 3.14
N ALA A 65 -11.99 15.61 1.99
CA ALA A 65 -13.41 15.78 1.66
C ALA A 65 -14.01 14.59 0.90
N ARG A 66 -13.18 13.67 0.36
CA ARG A 66 -13.61 12.56 -0.49
C ARG A 66 -12.92 11.24 -0.12
N PRO A 67 -13.52 10.45 0.81
CA PRO A 67 -12.96 9.18 1.26
C PRO A 67 -12.71 8.15 0.15
N GLU A 68 -13.52 8.18 -0.92
CA GLU A 68 -13.38 7.27 -2.07
C GLU A 68 -12.07 7.53 -2.84
N LEU A 69 -11.67 8.80 -2.99
CA LEU A 69 -10.40 9.17 -3.64
C LEU A 69 -9.21 8.79 -2.76
N ALA A 70 -9.31 8.96 -1.44
CA ALA A 70 -8.28 8.51 -0.49
C ALA A 70 -8.03 6.99 -0.61
N ALA A 71 -9.10 6.19 -0.75
CA ALA A 71 -9.02 4.74 -0.91
C ALA A 71 -8.43 4.32 -2.27
N GLU A 72 -8.86 4.94 -3.38
CA GLU A 72 -8.32 4.65 -4.71
C GLU A 72 -6.84 5.01 -4.83
N GLN A 73 -6.44 6.16 -4.25
CA GLN A 73 -5.06 6.65 -4.32
C GLN A 73 -4.17 6.10 -3.20
N ARG A 74 -4.73 5.34 -2.25
CA ARG A 74 -4.04 4.82 -1.06
C ARG A 74 -3.32 5.90 -0.25
N MET A 75 -3.93 7.08 -0.12
CA MET A 75 -3.40 8.17 0.68
C MET A 75 -4.42 8.58 1.73
N VAL A 76 -3.98 8.73 2.98
CA VAL A 76 -4.87 9.07 4.10
C VAL A 76 -5.17 10.57 4.17
N ASP A 77 -4.28 11.39 3.61
CA ASP A 77 -4.36 12.84 3.51
C ASP A 77 -3.38 13.41 2.46
N ASP A 78 -3.10 14.72 2.50
CA ASP A 78 -2.18 15.44 1.61
C ASP A 78 -0.69 15.34 1.98
N ALA A 79 -0.31 14.47 2.93
CA ALA A 79 1.05 14.32 3.45
C ALA A 79 1.61 15.55 4.20
N SER A 80 0.77 16.50 4.63
CA SER A 80 1.18 17.71 5.36
C SER A 80 1.34 17.54 6.87
N GLY A 81 1.04 16.34 7.39
CA GLY A 81 1.12 16.00 8.81
C GLY A 81 2.53 15.93 9.37
N GLU A 82 2.61 15.67 10.67
CA GLU A 82 3.86 15.56 11.41
C GLU A 82 4.46 14.16 11.28
N ILE A 83 5.78 14.09 11.13
CA ILE A 83 6.52 12.85 10.93
C ILE A 83 7.59 12.70 12.00
N GLU A 84 7.55 11.57 12.70
CA GLU A 84 8.62 11.13 13.60
C GLU A 84 9.20 9.82 13.06
N VAL A 85 10.53 9.75 12.92
CA VAL A 85 11.23 8.57 12.39
C VAL A 85 12.23 8.06 13.41
N TRP A 86 12.20 6.76 13.63
CA TRP A 86 13.19 6.05 14.42
C TRP A 86 13.82 4.91 13.64
N ARG A 87 15.09 4.64 13.93
CA ARG A 87 15.84 3.48 13.48
C ARG A 87 16.05 2.53 14.66
N ILE A 88 15.99 1.23 14.40
CA ILE A 88 16.37 0.22 15.38
C ILE A 88 17.89 0.07 15.35
N GLU A 89 18.54 0.32 16.48
CA GLU A 89 19.98 0.15 16.70
C GLU A 89 20.18 -0.57 18.03
N ASP A 90 20.98 -1.63 18.07
CA ASP A 90 21.24 -2.43 19.27
C ASP A 90 19.94 -2.87 19.99
N LEU A 91 18.93 -3.26 19.19
CA LEU A 91 17.58 -3.65 19.63
C LEU A 91 16.77 -2.54 20.32
N GLN A 92 17.17 -1.28 20.17
CA GLN A 92 16.50 -0.12 20.74
C GLN A 92 16.10 0.88 19.67
N MET A 93 15.01 1.59 19.92
CA MET A 93 14.50 2.64 19.04
C MET A 93 15.28 3.95 19.24
N GLN A 94 15.99 4.39 18.21
CA GLN A 94 16.77 5.63 18.19
C GLN A 94 16.20 6.66 17.21
N PRO A 95 16.04 7.93 17.59
CA PRO A 95 15.50 8.95 16.70
C PRO A 95 16.44 9.21 15.51
N VAL A 96 15.89 9.25 14.30
CA VAL A 96 16.64 9.57 13.09
C VAL A 96 16.78 11.09 12.97
N ASN A 97 17.91 11.56 12.44
CA ASN A 97 18.11 12.97 12.17
C ASN A 97 17.10 13.46 11.11
N PRO A 98 16.35 14.55 11.34
CA PRO A 98 15.42 15.11 10.35
C PRO A 98 16.06 15.42 9.00
N LYS A 99 17.38 15.73 8.96
CA LYS A 99 18.12 15.97 7.71
C LYS A 99 18.25 14.73 6.82
N THR A 100 18.09 13.54 7.37
CA THR A 100 18.19 12.26 6.66
C THR A 100 16.84 11.56 6.51
N TYR A 101 15.72 12.24 6.82
CA TYR A 101 14.39 11.70 6.56
C TYR A 101 14.24 11.36 5.06
N GLY A 102 13.63 10.22 4.79
CA GLY A 102 13.51 9.66 3.43
C GLY A 102 14.71 8.81 2.98
N GLN A 103 15.78 8.73 3.77
CA GLN A 103 16.90 7.83 3.52
C GLN A 103 16.75 6.59 4.43
N PHE A 104 16.54 5.43 3.80
CA PHE A 104 16.38 4.15 4.49
C PHE A 104 17.44 3.17 4.01
N TYR A 105 18.15 2.53 4.94
CA TYR A 105 19.20 1.56 4.63
C TYR A 105 18.67 0.14 4.72
N GLY A 106 18.94 -0.66 3.68
CA GLY A 106 18.45 -2.05 3.60
C GLY A 106 18.92 -2.99 4.70
N GLY A 107 19.94 -2.62 5.47
CA GLY A 107 20.43 -3.39 6.62
C GLY A 107 19.73 -3.06 7.94
N ASP A 108 18.88 -2.03 7.98
CA ASP A 108 18.30 -1.51 9.21
C ASP A 108 16.77 -1.68 9.20
N CYS A 109 16.14 -1.51 10.36
CA CYS A 109 14.69 -1.42 10.51
C CYS A 109 14.29 -0.03 11.02
N TYR A 110 13.12 0.47 10.58
CA TYR A 110 12.64 1.80 10.94
C TYR A 110 11.17 1.78 11.33
N LEU A 111 10.83 2.66 12.27
CA LEU A 111 9.47 3.02 12.61
C LEU A 111 9.22 4.46 12.16
N VAL A 112 8.13 4.68 11.45
CA VAL A 112 7.70 6.02 11.02
C VAL A 112 6.30 6.27 11.55
N LEU A 113 6.17 7.18 12.49
CA LEU A 113 4.87 7.65 12.95
C LEU A 113 4.49 8.89 12.16
N TYR A 114 3.38 8.77 11.44
CA TYR A 114 2.75 9.88 10.74
C TYR A 114 1.50 10.32 11.48
N THR A 115 1.46 11.58 11.91
CA THR A 115 0.32 12.18 12.59
C THR A 115 -0.36 13.18 11.67
N TYR A 116 -1.62 12.93 11.32
CA TYR A 116 -2.41 13.82 10.47
C TYR A 116 -3.70 14.25 11.14
N LEU A 117 -4.24 15.38 10.70
CA LEU A 117 -5.50 15.90 11.20
C LEU A 117 -6.63 15.53 10.27
N ARG A 118 -7.66 14.91 10.83
CA ARG A 118 -8.94 14.69 10.14
C ARG A 118 -10.06 15.27 10.99
N SER A 119 -10.77 16.24 10.43
CA SER A 119 -11.86 16.95 11.13
C SER A 119 -11.44 17.53 12.49
N GLY A 120 -10.19 18.03 12.58
CA GLY A 120 -9.64 18.63 13.80
C GLY A 120 -9.19 17.62 14.88
N ARG A 121 -9.21 16.31 14.60
CA ARG A 121 -8.70 15.27 15.51
C ARG A 121 -7.43 14.64 14.94
N PRO A 122 -6.40 14.40 15.76
CA PRO A 122 -5.22 13.67 15.33
C PRO A 122 -5.59 12.22 15.02
N HIS A 123 -4.98 11.70 13.97
CA HIS A 123 -5.02 10.31 13.57
C HIS A 123 -3.58 9.89 13.26
N TYR A 124 -3.30 8.61 13.44
CA TYR A 124 -1.94 8.09 13.42
C TYR A 124 -1.81 6.95 12.41
N VAL A 125 -0.73 6.96 11.65
CA VAL A 125 -0.27 5.81 10.87
C VAL A 125 1.13 5.47 11.31
N LEU A 126 1.34 4.23 11.74
CA LEU A 126 2.64 3.72 12.14
C LEU A 126 3.13 2.76 11.05
N TYR A 127 4.12 3.20 10.28
CA TYR A 127 4.76 2.36 9.28
C TYR A 127 5.95 1.62 9.88
N MET A 128 6.00 0.32 9.63
CA MET A 128 7.14 -0.53 9.94
C MET A 128 7.91 -0.82 8.65
N TRP A 129 9.06 -0.19 8.48
CA TRP A 129 9.94 -0.49 7.37
C TRP A 129 11.00 -1.51 7.80
N GLN A 130 10.99 -2.68 7.17
CA GLN A 130 11.93 -3.77 7.46
C GLN A 130 12.92 -3.90 6.31
N GLY A 131 14.19 -3.65 6.60
CA GLY A 131 15.26 -3.76 5.62
C GLY A 131 15.41 -5.18 5.10
N ARG A 132 15.62 -5.32 3.79
CA ARG A 132 15.82 -6.62 3.13
C ARG A 132 17.00 -7.44 3.71
N HIS A 133 17.97 -6.75 4.29
CA HIS A 133 19.20 -7.30 4.86
C HIS A 133 19.28 -7.10 6.38
N ALA A 134 18.21 -6.62 7.02
CA ALA A 134 18.14 -6.48 8.47
C ALA A 134 18.18 -7.86 9.15
N SER A 135 18.72 -7.89 10.36
CA SER A 135 18.79 -9.14 11.11
C SER A 135 17.42 -9.51 11.70
N VAL A 136 17.23 -10.80 12.02
CA VAL A 136 15.95 -11.29 12.57
C VAL A 136 15.63 -10.66 13.92
N ASP A 137 16.66 -10.44 14.74
CA ASP A 137 16.55 -9.77 16.03
C ASP A 137 16.18 -8.28 15.88
N GLU A 138 16.71 -7.56 14.89
CA GLU A 138 16.29 -6.19 14.58
C GLU A 138 14.85 -6.11 14.10
N ILE A 139 14.43 -7.04 13.22
CA ILE A 139 13.04 -7.13 12.76
C ILE A 139 12.10 -7.39 13.94
N THR A 140 12.50 -8.29 14.85
CA THR A 140 11.73 -8.61 16.05
C THR A 140 11.66 -7.41 17.00
N ALA A 141 12.78 -6.73 17.23
CA ALA A 141 12.83 -5.52 18.04
C ALA A 141 11.98 -4.40 17.43
N CYS A 142 11.99 -4.23 16.11
CA CYS A 142 11.13 -3.27 15.40
C CYS A 142 9.65 -3.53 15.69
N ALA A 143 9.19 -4.78 15.54
CA ALA A 143 7.80 -5.14 15.81
C ALA A 143 7.40 -4.94 17.28
N LEU A 144 8.29 -5.25 18.24
CA LEU A 144 8.03 -5.01 19.66
C LEU A 144 7.95 -3.52 19.99
N ASN A 145 8.89 -2.72 19.49
CA ASN A 145 8.89 -1.27 19.68
C ASN A 145 7.65 -0.63 19.02
N ALA A 146 7.16 -1.16 17.89
CA ALA A 146 5.93 -0.68 17.26
C ALA A 146 4.72 -0.84 18.18
N ILE A 147 4.59 -1.99 18.87
CA ILE A 147 3.50 -2.24 19.83
C ILE A 147 3.60 -1.29 21.02
N GLU A 148 4.80 -1.06 21.55
CA GLU A 148 5.00 -0.13 22.67
C GLU A 148 4.70 1.31 22.26
N LEU A 149 5.07 1.68 21.04
CA LEU A 149 4.77 2.99 20.47
C LEU A 149 3.27 3.17 20.29
N ASP A 150 2.55 2.24 19.66
CA ASP A 150 1.10 2.34 19.45
C ASP A 150 0.34 2.49 20.78
N LYS A 151 0.73 1.74 21.82
CA LYS A 151 0.17 1.90 23.18
C LYS A 151 0.35 3.30 23.74
N LYS A 152 1.49 3.95 23.47
CA LYS A 152 1.74 5.33 23.90
C LYS A 152 0.78 6.32 23.22
N TYR A 153 0.30 6.00 22.02
CA TYR A 153 -0.68 6.78 21.26
C TYR A 153 -2.11 6.21 21.38
N GLY A 154 -2.37 5.37 22.39
CA GLY A 154 -3.72 4.93 22.75
C GLY A 154 -4.27 3.75 21.95
N ASP A 155 -3.40 2.97 21.29
CA ASP A 155 -3.78 1.85 20.42
C ASP A 155 -4.71 2.29 19.25
N GLU A 156 -4.58 3.55 18.82
CA GLU A 156 -5.37 4.15 17.74
C GLU A 156 -4.64 4.18 16.39
N ALA A 157 -3.34 3.85 16.35
CA ALA A 157 -2.57 3.96 15.12
C ALA A 157 -2.88 2.83 14.14
N VAL A 158 -3.05 3.20 12.87
CA VAL A 158 -3.09 2.22 11.78
C VAL A 158 -1.67 1.71 11.55
N GLN A 159 -1.44 0.42 11.77
CA GLN A 159 -0.12 -0.21 11.58
C GLN A 159 0.00 -0.77 10.15
N VAL A 160 1.09 -0.42 9.46
CA VAL A 160 1.34 -0.78 8.04
C VAL A 160 2.72 -1.39 7.84
#